data_AF-A0A8T8XE00-F1
#
_entry.id   AF-A0A8T8XE00-F1
#
_cell.length_a   1.000
_cell.length_b   1.000
_cell.length_c   1.000
_cell.angle_alpha   90.00
_cell.angle_beta   90.00
_cell.angle_gamma   90.00
#
_symmetry.space_group_name_H-M   'P 1'
#
loop_
_entity.id
_entity.type
_entity.pdbx_description
1 polymer ?
#
loop_
_entity_poly.entity_id
_entity_poly.type
_entity_poly.pdbx_seq_one_letter_code
_entity_poly.pdbx_strand_id
1 'polypeptide(L)'
;MRLANASVLAMLPASGLAACGTAYPSSQIDGTLLHSVVIDMGTDAANITATQYDQYFKQASALKGVQAVIEDSQFYINLWAIPGTESAFNRASQCLSDGYLVNQVPWLYYDTTTATWYGGYEAETEASSYEAAALSVVTGLVAGLEVRFWDTNGDGYTDLIDADYLEGVAVDTITQNANGTYSIYRGNIDVADKTRWEGTIFDADLFSGAGPAIPASNFDTSIQSGDVALFWYGNQGWAMKRAQDVVGLFIDGADHTSYDIGGVVYEDAMRFSRDNLAISNRPGEFTDAQKFFKLTNDSAAGLNVSLWLVPVTNTTNRGGPVGMTSDGNSRDFLTKAVSQAQAQLDNVTVSTDGADVPSTQEWVNQANYTQLHDAIARANLALSLANSSSFLLDYQTYVLYLTLNGASDDIGAEFAGFTFTGFENAEQLGSA
;
A
#
# COMPACT_ATOMS: atom_id res chain seq x y z
N MET A 1 -7.10 -19.18 13.50
CA MET A 1 -8.53 -19.49 13.27
C MET A 1 -8.87 -18.98 11.88
N ARG A 2 -9.11 -19.90 10.92
CA ARG A 2 -9.30 -19.74 9.46
C ARG A 2 -8.19 -18.90 8.76
N LEU A 3 -7.12 -19.47 8.19
CA LEU A 3 -7.13 -20.38 7.03
C LEU A 3 -8.29 -20.11 6.08
N ALA A 4 -8.40 -18.86 5.60
CA ALA A 4 -8.93 -18.64 4.27
C ALA A 4 -7.77 -18.94 3.30
N ASN A 5 -8.02 -19.82 2.34
CA ASN A 5 -7.07 -20.22 1.32
C ASN A 5 -6.46 -18.96 0.68
N ALA A 6 -5.13 -18.96 0.56
CA ALA A 6 -4.41 -18.09 -0.35
C ALA A 6 -5.12 -18.12 -1.72
N SER A 7 -5.76 -17.01 -2.05
CA SER A 7 -5.72 -16.39 -3.36
C SER A 7 -5.90 -17.37 -4.53
N VAL A 8 -7.09 -17.96 -4.62
CA VAL A 8 -7.72 -18.25 -5.91
C VAL A 8 -8.80 -17.19 -6.15
N LEU A 9 -8.47 -15.92 -5.92
CA LEU A 9 -9.01 -14.87 -6.77
C LEU A 9 -8.04 -14.79 -7.95
N ALA A 10 -8.22 -15.68 -8.92
CA ALA A 10 -7.95 -15.29 -10.29
C ALA A 10 -8.97 -14.18 -10.57
N MET A 11 -8.64 -12.94 -10.18
CA MET A 11 -9.38 -11.76 -10.60
C MET A 11 -9.41 -11.86 -12.11
N LEU A 12 -10.60 -12.13 -12.68
CA LEU A 12 -10.78 -12.03 -14.11
C LEU A 12 -10.30 -10.63 -14.47
N PRO A 13 -9.34 -10.47 -15.41
CA PRO A 13 -8.92 -9.15 -15.82
C PRO A 13 -10.17 -8.42 -16.31
N ALA A 14 -10.59 -7.40 -15.56
CA ALA A 14 -11.76 -6.62 -15.90
C ALA A 14 -11.54 -6.07 -17.31
N SER A 15 -12.51 -6.34 -18.20
CA SER A 15 -12.38 -5.92 -19.61
C SER A 15 -12.80 -4.45 -19.82
N GLY A 16 -13.35 -3.83 -18.78
CA GLY A 16 -13.87 -2.46 -18.77
C GLY A 16 -13.10 -1.54 -17.82
N LEU A 17 -12.93 -0.29 -18.24
CA LEU A 17 -12.26 0.75 -17.46
C LEU A 17 -13.18 1.44 -16.44
N ALA A 18 -14.51 1.28 -16.53
CA ALA A 18 -15.47 2.08 -15.77
C ALA A 18 -16.20 1.27 -14.69
N ALA A 19 -16.36 1.86 -13.51
CA ALA A 19 -17.35 1.40 -12.55
C ALA A 19 -18.73 1.41 -13.20
N CYS A 20 -19.56 0.40 -12.94
CA CYS A 20 -20.92 0.36 -13.46
C CYS A 20 -21.88 1.37 -12.79
N GLY A 21 -21.33 2.19 -11.88
CA GLY A 21 -21.97 3.33 -11.26
C GLY A 21 -22.25 4.50 -12.19
N THR A 22 -23.07 5.45 -11.73
CA THR A 22 -23.21 6.74 -12.42
C THR A 22 -22.04 7.64 -12.04
N ALA A 23 -21.28 8.13 -13.01
CA ALA A 23 -20.25 9.13 -12.76
C ALA A 23 -20.86 10.43 -12.26
N TYR A 24 -20.24 11.03 -11.24
CA TYR A 24 -20.57 12.39 -10.83
C TYR A 24 -20.30 13.36 -12.01
N PRO A 25 -21.16 14.35 -12.28
CA PRO A 25 -21.06 15.18 -13.48
C PRO A 25 -19.91 16.20 -13.45
N SER A 26 -19.31 16.44 -12.28
CA SER A 26 -18.24 17.41 -12.05
C SER A 26 -16.97 16.72 -11.55
N SER A 27 -15.84 17.41 -11.58
CA SER A 27 -14.57 16.96 -10.98
C SER A 27 -14.52 17.11 -9.45
N GLN A 28 -15.52 17.76 -8.87
CA GLN A 28 -15.65 17.99 -7.43
C GLN A 28 -17.13 18.03 -7.04
N ILE A 29 -17.44 17.63 -5.81
CA ILE A 29 -18.78 17.71 -5.25
C ILE A 29 -19.21 19.18 -5.10
N ASP A 30 -20.43 19.49 -5.52
CA ASP A 30 -21.08 20.79 -5.26
C ASP A 30 -21.97 20.67 -4.02
N GLY A 31 -21.55 21.29 -2.92
CA GLY A 31 -22.22 21.21 -1.63
C GLY A 31 -21.41 21.82 -0.49
N THR A 32 -22.01 21.88 0.70
CA THR A 32 -21.33 22.26 1.93
C THR A 32 -20.75 21.02 2.60
N LEU A 33 -19.43 20.99 2.79
CA LEU A 33 -18.78 19.93 3.56
C LEU A 33 -19.22 20.05 5.03
N LEU A 34 -19.93 19.04 5.52
CA LEU A 34 -20.35 18.96 6.92
C LEU A 34 -19.26 18.35 7.79
N HIS A 35 -18.60 17.30 7.29
CA HIS A 35 -17.59 16.58 8.02
C HIS A 35 -16.69 15.76 7.08
N SER A 36 -15.46 15.49 7.52
CA SER A 36 -14.51 14.59 6.87
C SER A 36 -13.98 13.63 7.92
N VAL A 37 -13.97 12.34 7.61
CA VAL A 37 -13.50 11.25 8.45
C VAL A 37 -12.28 10.63 7.79
N VAL A 38 -11.18 10.46 8.53
CA VAL A 38 -10.07 9.61 8.10
C VAL A 38 -10.23 8.26 8.77
N ILE A 39 -10.54 7.22 7.99
CA ILE A 39 -10.98 5.92 8.54
C ILE A 39 -9.92 5.33 9.45
N ASP A 40 -10.31 4.97 10.68
CA ASP A 40 -9.47 4.29 11.67
C ASP A 40 -8.16 5.04 12.01
N MET A 41 -8.20 6.38 12.00
CA MET A 41 -7.06 7.23 12.34
C MET A 41 -7.39 8.20 13.48
N GLY A 42 -6.50 8.30 14.46
CA GLY A 42 -6.61 9.22 15.58
C GLY A 42 -7.89 9.01 16.41
N THR A 43 -8.80 9.98 16.37
CA THR A 43 -10.09 9.90 17.08
C THR A 43 -11.24 9.40 16.19
N ASP A 44 -10.99 9.16 14.91
CA ASP A 44 -12.00 8.74 13.98
C ASP A 44 -12.30 7.24 14.13
N ALA A 45 -13.56 6.88 13.94
CA ALA A 45 -13.99 5.49 14.04
C ALA A 45 -13.51 4.66 12.84
N ALA A 46 -13.45 3.35 13.03
CA ALA A 46 -13.10 2.37 11.99
C ALA A 46 -14.07 2.34 10.79
N ASN A 47 -15.25 2.98 10.87
CA ASN A 47 -16.10 3.24 9.73
C ASN A 47 -17.08 4.40 9.98
N ILE A 48 -17.69 4.89 8.91
CA ILE A 48 -18.59 6.05 8.92
C ILE A 48 -20.00 5.77 9.49
N THR A 49 -20.30 4.55 9.90
CA THR A 49 -21.61 4.19 10.49
C THR A 49 -21.62 4.27 12.02
N ALA A 50 -20.49 4.65 12.62
CA ALA A 50 -20.37 4.83 14.07
C ALA A 50 -21.32 5.92 14.61
N THR A 51 -21.83 5.69 15.81
CA THR A 51 -22.85 6.57 16.43
C THR A 51 -22.37 7.99 16.71
N GLN A 52 -21.06 8.22 16.78
CA GLN A 52 -20.49 9.57 16.90
C GLN A 52 -20.81 10.47 15.71
N TYR A 53 -21.20 9.89 14.58
CA TYR A 53 -21.59 10.62 13.36
C TYR A 53 -23.10 10.81 13.23
N ASP A 54 -23.92 10.33 14.17
CA ASP A 54 -25.40 10.39 14.10
C ASP A 54 -25.93 11.81 13.87
N GLN A 55 -25.23 12.82 14.39
CA GLN A 55 -25.58 14.24 14.29
C GLN A 55 -25.58 14.80 12.86
N TYR A 56 -24.89 14.14 11.92
CA TYR A 56 -24.82 14.59 10.52
C TYR A 56 -25.97 14.06 9.67
N PHE A 57 -26.80 13.16 10.20
CA PHE A 57 -27.84 12.48 9.43
C PHE A 57 -29.24 12.77 9.96
N LYS A 58 -30.16 13.06 9.04
CA LYS A 58 -31.58 13.37 9.33
C LYS A 58 -32.30 12.23 10.04
N GLN A 59 -31.83 11.00 9.85
CA GLN A 59 -32.34 9.78 10.44
C GLN A 59 -31.95 9.62 11.93
N ALA A 60 -31.15 10.54 12.47
CA ALA A 60 -30.57 10.48 13.81
C ALA A 60 -29.79 9.16 14.05
N SER A 61 -29.23 8.59 12.99
CA SER A 61 -28.42 7.37 12.99
C SER A 61 -27.55 7.37 11.76
N ALA A 62 -26.22 7.33 11.96
CA ALA A 62 -25.24 7.29 10.87
C ALA A 62 -25.43 6.05 9.99
N LEU A 63 -25.66 4.88 10.59
CA LEU A 63 -25.97 3.66 9.85
C LEU A 63 -27.18 3.84 8.90
N LYS A 64 -28.29 4.36 9.42
CA LYS A 64 -29.51 4.57 8.59
C LYS A 64 -29.32 5.67 7.55
N GLY A 65 -28.56 6.70 7.89
CA GLY A 65 -28.24 7.79 6.97
C GLY A 65 -27.37 7.32 5.81
N VAL A 66 -26.30 6.57 6.09
CA VAL A 66 -25.45 5.94 5.07
C VAL A 66 -26.26 5.00 4.17
N GLN A 67 -27.13 4.16 4.74
CA GLN A 67 -28.04 3.31 3.95
C GLN A 67 -28.92 4.13 3.00
N ALA A 68 -29.52 5.23 3.48
CA ALA A 68 -30.34 6.10 2.64
C ALA A 68 -29.52 6.76 1.51
N VAL A 69 -28.30 7.24 1.80
CA VAL A 69 -27.39 7.80 0.80
C VAL A 69 -27.03 6.77 -0.28
N ILE A 70 -26.78 5.51 0.11
CA ILE A 70 -26.55 4.42 -0.86
C ILE A 70 -27.82 4.20 -1.70
N GLU A 71 -28.98 4.02 -1.07
CA GLU A 71 -30.27 3.78 -1.74
C GLU A 71 -30.59 4.85 -2.80
N ASP A 72 -30.26 6.12 -2.51
CA ASP A 72 -30.42 7.27 -3.40
C ASP A 72 -29.31 7.40 -4.47
N SER A 73 -28.36 6.44 -4.51
CA SER A 73 -27.18 6.44 -5.39
C SER A 73 -26.31 7.69 -5.20
N GLN A 74 -26.19 8.17 -3.96
CA GLN A 74 -25.40 9.34 -3.58
C GLN A 74 -24.15 8.99 -2.76
N PHE A 75 -23.74 7.71 -2.76
CA PHE A 75 -22.43 7.30 -2.23
C PHE A 75 -21.45 7.14 -3.39
N TYR A 76 -20.38 7.93 -3.40
CA TYR A 76 -19.38 7.93 -4.47
C TYR A 76 -18.02 7.42 -3.97
N ILE A 77 -17.37 6.56 -4.77
CA ILE A 77 -15.95 6.26 -4.61
C ILE A 77 -15.25 6.70 -5.89
N ASN A 78 -14.22 7.55 -5.78
CA ASN A 78 -13.55 8.14 -6.94
C ASN A 78 -14.51 8.78 -7.94
N LEU A 79 -15.57 9.42 -7.43
CA LEU A 79 -16.65 10.06 -8.19
C LEU A 79 -17.51 9.10 -9.04
N TRP A 80 -17.53 7.81 -8.71
CA TRP A 80 -18.47 6.83 -9.25
C TRP A 80 -19.48 6.41 -8.18
N ALA A 81 -20.77 6.55 -8.46
CA ALA A 81 -21.82 6.19 -7.52
C ALA A 81 -21.94 4.67 -7.37
N ILE A 82 -22.00 4.16 -6.15
CA ILE A 82 -22.49 2.80 -5.91
C ILE A 82 -23.96 2.75 -6.38
N PRO A 83 -24.38 1.76 -7.20
CA PRO A 83 -25.78 1.68 -7.59
C PRO A 83 -26.68 1.55 -6.35
N GLY A 84 -27.78 2.29 -6.28
CA GLY A 84 -28.56 2.31 -5.03
C GLY A 84 -29.45 1.09 -4.79
N THR A 85 -29.69 0.27 -5.81
CA THR A 85 -30.57 -0.91 -5.70
C THR A 85 -30.05 -2.05 -6.55
N GLU A 86 -30.42 -3.29 -6.19
CA GLU A 86 -30.16 -4.48 -7.01
C GLU A 86 -30.72 -4.31 -8.43
N SER A 87 -31.91 -3.70 -8.56
CA SER A 87 -32.52 -3.43 -9.85
C SER A 87 -31.71 -2.42 -10.67
N ALA A 88 -31.05 -1.44 -10.05
CA ALA A 88 -30.16 -0.52 -10.75
C ALA A 88 -28.87 -1.23 -11.20
N PHE A 89 -28.27 -2.04 -10.32
CA PHE A 89 -27.12 -2.87 -10.63
C PHE A 89 -27.39 -3.79 -11.82
N ASN A 90 -28.49 -4.55 -11.78
CA ASN A 90 -28.85 -5.51 -12.83
C ASN A 90 -29.22 -4.87 -14.19
N ARG A 91 -29.51 -3.56 -14.23
CA ARG A 91 -29.76 -2.86 -15.51
C ARG A 91 -28.47 -2.42 -16.21
N ALA A 92 -27.37 -2.28 -15.49
CA ALA A 92 -26.08 -1.92 -16.07
C ALA A 92 -25.35 -3.18 -16.51
N SER A 93 -25.21 -3.38 -17.82
CA SER A 93 -24.56 -4.58 -18.35
C SER A 93 -23.12 -4.74 -17.87
N GLN A 94 -22.41 -3.63 -17.59
CA GLN A 94 -21.07 -3.68 -16.99
C GLN A 94 -21.08 -4.24 -15.56
N CYS A 95 -22.11 -3.95 -14.75
CA CYS A 95 -22.22 -4.51 -13.40
C CYS A 95 -22.35 -6.03 -13.45
N LEU A 96 -23.04 -6.56 -14.46
CA LEU A 96 -23.26 -8.00 -14.62
C LEU A 96 -22.02 -8.74 -15.15
N SER A 97 -21.13 -8.05 -15.88
CA SER A 97 -19.88 -8.65 -16.37
C SER A 97 -18.76 -8.57 -15.34
N ASP A 98 -18.50 -7.36 -14.84
CA ASP A 98 -17.28 -7.06 -14.07
C ASP A 98 -17.59 -6.62 -12.62
N GLY A 99 -18.86 -6.34 -12.30
CA GLY A 99 -19.26 -5.77 -11.01
C GLY A 99 -19.12 -4.24 -10.95
N TYR A 100 -19.32 -3.70 -9.75
CA TYR A 100 -18.93 -2.33 -9.43
C TYR A 100 -17.43 -2.30 -9.13
N LEU A 101 -16.68 -1.67 -10.04
CA LEU A 101 -15.22 -1.62 -10.00
C LEU A 101 -14.74 -0.35 -9.30
N VAL A 102 -13.70 -0.48 -8.48
CA VAL A 102 -12.88 0.63 -7.99
C VAL A 102 -11.44 0.33 -8.43
N ASN A 103 -10.82 1.26 -9.18
CA ASN A 103 -9.50 1.05 -9.79
C ASN A 103 -9.37 -0.29 -10.55
N GLN A 104 -10.43 -0.66 -11.28
CA GLN A 104 -10.54 -1.93 -12.05
C GLN A 104 -10.67 -3.20 -11.21
N VAL A 105 -10.78 -3.11 -9.90
CA VAL A 105 -11.02 -4.26 -9.02
C VAL A 105 -12.47 -4.28 -8.55
N PRO A 106 -13.16 -5.43 -8.61
CA PRO A 106 -14.54 -5.54 -8.15
C PRO A 106 -14.62 -5.34 -6.63
N TRP A 107 -15.47 -4.42 -6.21
CA TRP A 107 -15.79 -4.18 -4.80
C TRP A 107 -17.21 -4.61 -4.46
N LEU A 108 -18.09 -4.70 -5.46
CA LEU A 108 -19.42 -5.26 -5.33
C LEU A 108 -19.75 -6.08 -6.57
N TYR A 109 -20.01 -7.36 -6.39
CA TYR A 109 -20.32 -8.27 -7.48
C TYR A 109 -21.32 -9.35 -7.06
N TYR A 110 -21.94 -9.98 -8.07
CA TYR A 110 -22.82 -11.12 -7.88
C TYR A 110 -22.20 -12.38 -8.51
N ASP A 111 -21.92 -13.39 -7.71
CA ASP A 111 -21.48 -14.68 -8.21
C ASP A 111 -22.69 -15.49 -8.69
N THR A 112 -22.87 -15.56 -10.01
CA THR A 112 -23.93 -16.36 -10.62
C THR A 112 -23.77 -17.88 -10.40
N THR A 113 -22.58 -18.36 -10.06
CA THR A 113 -22.29 -19.78 -9.82
C THR A 113 -22.81 -20.21 -8.46
N THR A 114 -22.54 -19.42 -7.42
CA THR A 114 -22.97 -19.68 -6.04
C THR A 114 -24.30 -19.00 -5.70
N ALA A 115 -24.78 -18.12 -6.57
CA ALA A 115 -25.96 -17.27 -6.39
C ALA A 115 -25.84 -16.34 -5.18
N THR A 116 -24.65 -15.77 -4.98
CA THR A 116 -24.28 -15.04 -3.76
C THR A 116 -23.75 -13.64 -4.08
N TRP A 117 -24.06 -12.67 -3.22
CA TRP A 117 -23.51 -11.33 -3.31
C TRP A 117 -22.21 -11.22 -2.54
N TYR A 118 -21.32 -10.38 -3.04
CA TYR A 118 -20.06 -10.04 -2.39
C TYR A 118 -19.85 -8.54 -2.39
N GLY A 119 -19.37 -8.01 -1.27
CA GLY A 119 -19.12 -6.59 -1.05
C GLY A 119 -17.84 -6.35 -0.26
N GLY A 120 -17.45 -5.08 -0.13
CA GLY A 120 -16.26 -4.66 0.62
C GLY A 120 -15.03 -4.40 -0.26
N TYR A 121 -13.93 -4.07 0.39
CA TYR A 121 -12.61 -4.04 -0.24
C TYR A 121 -12.37 -5.36 -0.98
N GLU A 122 -12.09 -5.28 -2.29
CA GLU A 122 -11.87 -6.44 -3.18
C GLU A 122 -13.00 -7.48 -3.17
N ALA A 123 -14.21 -7.09 -2.75
CA ALA A 123 -15.37 -7.96 -2.60
C ALA A 123 -15.12 -9.20 -1.74
N GLU A 124 -14.34 -9.07 -0.67
CA GLU A 124 -13.99 -10.18 0.23
C GLU A 124 -15.14 -10.62 1.17
N THR A 125 -16.23 -9.83 1.28
CA THR A 125 -17.32 -10.10 2.22
C THR A 125 -18.52 -10.72 1.52
N GLU A 126 -18.77 -12.00 1.78
CA GLU A 126 -20.00 -12.67 1.37
C GLU A 126 -21.23 -12.05 2.06
N ALA A 127 -22.28 -11.80 1.29
CA ALA A 127 -23.51 -11.16 1.76
C ALA A 127 -24.76 -11.86 1.21
N SER A 128 -25.82 -11.87 2.01
CA SER A 128 -27.08 -12.53 1.67
C SER A 128 -28.02 -11.68 0.79
N SER A 129 -27.71 -10.40 0.60
CA SER A 129 -28.47 -9.50 -0.26
C SER A 129 -27.57 -8.41 -0.86
N TYR A 130 -28.10 -7.75 -1.88
CA TYR A 130 -27.46 -6.59 -2.50
C TYR A 130 -27.16 -5.48 -1.49
N GLU A 131 -28.15 -5.14 -0.65
CA GLU A 131 -28.05 -4.04 0.32
C GLU A 131 -26.98 -4.32 1.36
N ALA A 132 -26.86 -5.58 1.80
CA ALA A 132 -25.81 -5.99 2.72
C ALA A 132 -24.42 -5.89 2.05
N ALA A 133 -24.29 -6.33 0.79
CA ALA A 133 -23.05 -6.21 0.04
C ALA A 133 -22.64 -4.75 -0.23
N ALA A 134 -23.58 -3.91 -0.64
CA ALA A 134 -23.36 -2.47 -0.86
C ALA A 134 -22.99 -1.76 0.44
N LEU A 135 -23.61 -2.11 1.57
CA LEU A 135 -23.19 -1.60 2.88
C LEU A 135 -21.77 -2.07 3.22
N SER A 136 -21.42 -3.33 2.92
CA SER A 136 -20.07 -3.86 3.14
C SER A 136 -19.00 -3.10 2.35
N VAL A 137 -19.29 -2.62 1.13
CA VAL A 137 -18.39 -1.71 0.37
C VAL A 137 -18.04 -0.49 1.20
N VAL A 138 -19.04 0.15 1.79
CA VAL A 138 -18.88 1.41 2.53
C VAL A 138 -18.24 1.19 3.90
N THR A 139 -18.62 0.14 4.63
CA THR A 139 -18.06 -0.16 5.95
C THR A 139 -16.70 -0.83 5.88
N GLY A 140 -16.31 -1.33 4.71
CA GLY A 140 -15.03 -1.98 4.44
C GLY A 140 -14.03 -1.08 3.72
N LEU A 141 -14.23 0.25 3.72
CA LEU A 141 -13.24 1.19 3.22
C LEU A 141 -11.92 1.06 4.02
N VAL A 142 -10.80 1.14 3.31
CA VAL A 142 -9.48 0.93 3.90
C VAL A 142 -9.13 2.05 4.87
N ALA A 143 -8.48 1.70 5.99
CA ALA A 143 -7.97 2.65 6.96
C ALA A 143 -7.06 3.69 6.30
N GLY A 144 -7.02 4.90 6.86
CA GLY A 144 -6.19 5.99 6.35
C GLY A 144 -6.76 6.77 5.17
N LEU A 145 -7.86 6.31 4.56
CA LEU A 145 -8.58 7.04 3.52
C LEU A 145 -9.59 8.03 4.09
N GLU A 146 -9.85 9.09 3.33
CA GLU A 146 -10.83 10.11 3.71
C GLU A 146 -12.21 9.81 3.12
N VAL A 147 -13.23 9.95 3.96
CA VAL A 147 -14.66 9.96 3.58
C VAL A 147 -15.27 11.28 3.99
N ARG A 148 -16.07 11.89 3.11
CA ARG A 148 -16.59 13.25 3.29
C ARG A 148 -18.11 13.25 3.21
N PHE A 149 -18.74 14.00 4.11
CA PHE A 149 -20.19 14.16 4.22
C PHE A 149 -20.58 15.53 3.68
N TRP A 150 -21.49 15.57 2.71
CA TRP A 150 -21.89 16.79 2.03
C TRP A 150 -23.38 17.06 2.18
N ASP A 151 -23.70 18.31 2.51
CA ASP A 151 -25.04 18.88 2.39
C ASP A 151 -25.16 19.58 1.03
N THR A 152 -25.98 19.03 0.15
CA THR A 152 -26.16 19.52 -1.22
C THR A 152 -27.41 20.36 -1.38
N ASN A 153 -28.31 20.36 -0.40
CA ASN A 153 -29.61 21.01 -0.46
C ASN A 153 -29.78 22.16 0.57
N GLY A 154 -28.85 22.30 1.52
CA GLY A 154 -28.81 23.33 2.53
C GLY A 154 -29.65 23.06 3.78
N ASP A 155 -30.08 21.81 4.03
CA ASP A 155 -30.89 21.46 5.21
C ASP A 155 -30.07 21.10 6.46
N GLY A 156 -28.74 21.13 6.35
CA GLY A 156 -27.78 20.87 7.43
C GLY A 156 -27.52 19.38 7.68
N TYR A 157 -27.98 18.49 6.79
CA TYR A 157 -27.74 17.05 6.88
C TYR A 157 -27.02 16.50 5.64
N THR A 158 -26.40 15.34 5.80
CA THR A 158 -25.70 14.65 4.72
C THR A 158 -26.70 14.16 3.66
N ASP A 159 -26.55 14.67 2.44
CA ASP A 159 -27.24 14.19 1.24
C ASP A 159 -26.37 13.27 0.39
N LEU A 160 -25.06 13.52 0.42
CA LEU A 160 -24.08 12.86 -0.43
C LEU A 160 -22.85 12.51 0.40
N ILE A 161 -22.30 11.32 0.15
CA ILE A 161 -21.03 10.89 0.71
C ILE A 161 -20.08 10.60 -0.44
N ASP A 162 -18.84 11.08 -0.35
CA ASP A 162 -17.79 10.67 -1.27
C ASP A 162 -16.52 10.22 -0.53
N ALA A 163 -15.80 9.31 -1.16
CA ALA A 163 -14.53 8.77 -0.68
C ALA A 163 -13.51 8.74 -1.83
N ASP A 164 -12.27 9.06 -1.49
CA ASP A 164 -11.14 8.88 -2.41
C ASP A 164 -10.51 7.51 -2.10
N TYR A 165 -10.53 6.59 -3.05
CA TYR A 165 -9.77 5.35 -2.98
C TYR A 165 -8.52 5.48 -3.86
N LEU A 166 -7.40 5.72 -3.20
CA LEU A 166 -6.12 6.11 -3.78
C LEU A 166 -5.11 5.01 -3.51
N GLU A 167 -4.25 4.71 -4.47
CA GLU A 167 -3.26 3.65 -4.33
C GLU A 167 -1.84 4.18 -4.50
N GLY A 168 -0.92 3.69 -3.67
CA GLY A 168 0.48 4.08 -3.70
C GLY A 168 1.22 3.48 -4.89
N VAL A 169 2.06 4.28 -5.54
CA VAL A 169 2.99 3.85 -6.59
C VAL A 169 4.34 4.51 -6.39
N ALA A 170 5.40 3.70 -6.50
CA ALA A 170 6.76 4.22 -6.58
C ALA A 170 6.96 4.99 -7.88
N VAL A 171 7.69 6.11 -7.86
CA VAL A 171 7.97 6.89 -9.06
C VAL A 171 9.47 6.85 -9.36
N ASP A 172 9.87 5.99 -10.29
CA ASP A 172 11.26 5.99 -10.78
C ASP A 172 11.42 6.98 -11.93
N THR A 173 10.62 6.83 -12.98
CA THR A 173 10.73 7.63 -14.19
C THR A 173 9.38 8.22 -14.58
N ILE A 174 9.40 9.50 -14.95
CA ILE A 174 8.24 10.24 -15.47
C ILE A 174 8.48 10.51 -16.95
N THR A 175 7.55 10.09 -17.79
CA THR A 175 7.58 10.34 -19.24
C THR A 175 6.45 11.28 -19.64
N GLN A 176 6.80 12.46 -20.16
CA GLN A 176 5.85 13.30 -20.89
C GLN A 176 5.75 12.78 -22.32
N ASN A 177 4.59 12.23 -22.67
CA ASN A 177 4.33 11.65 -23.98
C ASN A 177 4.09 12.74 -25.04
N ALA A 178 4.35 12.41 -26.31
CA ALA A 178 4.20 13.36 -27.43
C ALA A 178 2.76 13.87 -27.62
N ASN A 179 1.75 13.14 -27.14
CA ASN A 179 0.33 13.51 -27.15
C ASN A 179 -0.09 14.39 -25.95
N GLY A 180 0.85 14.80 -25.09
CA GLY A 180 0.59 15.65 -23.93
C GLY A 180 0.11 14.90 -22.68
N THR A 181 0.09 13.57 -22.67
CA THR A 181 -0.17 12.77 -21.46
C THR A 181 1.11 12.49 -20.69
N TYR A 182 0.99 12.06 -19.44
CA TYR A 182 2.08 11.60 -18.60
C TYR A 182 1.99 10.09 -18.37
N SER A 183 3.14 9.49 -18.15
CA SER A 183 3.33 8.06 -17.95
C SER A 183 4.36 7.87 -16.85
N ILE A 184 4.11 6.94 -15.94
CA ILE A 184 5.03 6.62 -14.85
C ILE A 184 5.54 5.21 -15.04
N TYR A 185 6.82 5.06 -14.76
CA TYR A 185 7.44 3.79 -14.55
C TYR A 185 7.88 3.70 -13.09
N ARG A 186 7.51 2.60 -12.43
CA ARG A 186 7.73 2.39 -11.00
C ARG A 186 9.15 1.99 -10.61
N GLY A 187 10.00 1.73 -11.59
CA GLY A 187 11.34 1.21 -11.38
C GLY A 187 11.40 -0.31 -11.39
N ASN A 188 12.60 -0.85 -11.61
CA ASN A 188 12.86 -2.28 -11.46
C ASN A 188 13.27 -2.56 -10.01
N ILE A 189 12.69 -3.60 -9.45
CA ILE A 189 13.28 -4.33 -8.34
C ILE A 189 14.08 -5.53 -8.88
N ASP A 190 14.89 -6.13 -8.03
CA ASP A 190 15.65 -7.31 -8.41
C ASP A 190 14.73 -8.51 -8.62
N VAL A 191 14.65 -8.97 -9.87
CA VAL A 191 13.77 -10.08 -10.28
C VAL A 191 14.24 -11.43 -9.76
N ALA A 192 15.49 -11.56 -9.30
CA ALA A 192 15.99 -12.83 -8.78
C ALA A 192 15.26 -13.26 -7.51
N ASP A 193 14.94 -12.29 -6.65
CA ASP A 193 14.26 -12.52 -5.36
C ASP A 193 12.82 -12.00 -5.35
N LYS A 194 12.36 -11.41 -6.47
CA LYS A 194 10.99 -10.93 -6.57
C LYS A 194 10.00 -12.07 -6.36
N THR A 195 9.12 -11.94 -5.37
CA THR A 195 8.06 -12.91 -5.18
C THR A 195 6.90 -12.67 -6.14
N ARG A 196 6.06 -13.69 -6.33
CA ARG A 196 4.88 -13.58 -7.21
C ARG A 196 3.79 -12.63 -6.70
N TRP A 197 3.94 -12.07 -5.50
CA TRP A 197 2.95 -11.18 -4.88
C TRP A 197 3.43 -9.73 -4.82
N GLU A 198 4.71 -9.47 -5.11
CA GLU A 198 5.28 -8.14 -5.00
C GLU A 198 4.79 -7.21 -6.11
N GLY A 199 3.93 -6.28 -5.67
CA GLY A 199 3.30 -5.26 -6.48
C GLY A 199 2.15 -5.78 -7.34
N THR A 200 1.73 -7.04 -7.24
CA THR A 200 0.93 -7.69 -8.29
C THR A 200 -0.51 -7.25 -8.43
N ILE A 201 -1.02 -6.37 -7.57
CA ILE A 201 -2.44 -5.99 -7.63
C ILE A 201 -2.62 -4.66 -8.38
N PHE A 202 -1.95 -3.58 -7.97
CA PHE A 202 -2.22 -2.27 -8.58
C PHE A 202 -0.98 -1.49 -9.05
N ASP A 203 0.15 -1.55 -8.33
CA ASP A 203 1.40 -0.88 -8.72
C ASP A 203 2.17 -1.66 -9.82
N ALA A 204 2.19 -3.00 -9.84
CA ALA A 204 3.06 -3.76 -10.76
C ALA A 204 2.51 -3.85 -12.17
N ASP A 205 1.53 -4.70 -12.47
CA ASP A 205 1.24 -5.02 -13.87
C ASP A 205 0.84 -3.77 -14.67
N LEU A 206 0.20 -2.80 -13.99
CA LEU A 206 -0.16 -1.52 -14.56
C LEU A 206 1.06 -0.61 -14.84
N PHE A 207 2.07 -0.54 -13.96
CA PHE A 207 3.24 0.36 -14.08
C PHE A 207 4.61 -0.33 -14.30
N SER A 208 4.62 -1.64 -14.59
CA SER A 208 5.83 -2.43 -14.92
C SER A 208 6.51 -1.98 -16.21
N GLY A 209 5.82 -1.17 -17.02
CA GLY A 209 6.32 -0.46 -18.20
C GLY A 209 6.00 1.04 -18.12
N ALA A 210 5.49 1.62 -19.20
CA ALA A 210 5.19 3.06 -19.24
C ALA A 210 3.94 3.48 -18.45
N GLY A 211 3.24 2.55 -17.78
CA GLY A 211 2.00 2.88 -17.09
C GLY A 211 0.85 3.24 -18.04
N PRO A 212 -0.35 3.52 -17.49
CA PRO A 212 -1.41 4.18 -18.22
C PRO A 212 -0.99 5.59 -18.63
N ALA A 213 -1.49 6.04 -19.78
CA ALA A 213 -1.34 7.42 -20.22
C ALA A 213 -2.34 8.32 -19.47
N ILE A 214 -1.84 9.18 -18.59
CA ILE A 214 -2.62 10.06 -17.73
C ILE A 214 -2.73 11.45 -18.38
N PRO A 215 -3.93 12.00 -18.63
CA PRO A 215 -4.09 13.36 -19.14
C PRO A 215 -3.38 14.40 -18.26
N ALA A 216 -2.79 15.43 -18.86
CA ALA A 216 -2.12 16.51 -18.11
C ALA A 216 -3.04 17.21 -17.08
N SER A 217 -4.35 17.27 -17.34
CA SER A 217 -5.34 17.83 -16.40
C SER A 217 -5.53 16.97 -15.13
N ASN A 218 -5.14 15.71 -15.18
CA ASN A 218 -5.32 14.72 -14.12
C ASN A 218 -3.97 14.29 -13.51
N PHE A 219 -2.87 14.96 -13.86
CA PHE A 219 -1.53 14.60 -13.42
C PHE A 219 -0.91 15.76 -12.63
N ASP A 220 -0.47 15.47 -11.42
CA ASP A 220 0.30 16.42 -10.60
C ASP A 220 1.74 16.54 -11.09
N THR A 221 2.06 17.66 -11.73
CA THR A 221 3.41 17.92 -12.27
C THR A 221 4.46 18.19 -11.19
N SER A 222 4.10 18.20 -9.91
CA SER A 222 5.06 18.28 -8.80
C SER A 222 5.70 16.94 -8.46
N ILE A 223 5.17 15.83 -8.96
CA ILE A 223 5.74 14.49 -8.80
C ILE A 223 7.15 14.44 -9.40
N GLN A 224 8.08 13.81 -8.68
CA GLN A 224 9.49 13.64 -9.05
C GLN A 224 9.93 12.18 -8.92
N SER A 225 11.05 11.85 -9.55
CA SER A 225 11.73 10.57 -9.32
C SER A 225 12.13 10.44 -7.85
N GLY A 226 11.84 9.28 -7.26
CA GLY A 226 12.03 8.99 -5.83
C GLY A 226 10.80 9.25 -4.96
N ASP A 227 9.76 9.91 -5.49
CA ASP A 227 8.51 10.12 -4.76
C ASP A 227 7.68 8.83 -4.68
N VAL A 228 6.79 8.77 -3.69
CA VAL A 228 5.58 7.96 -3.76
C VAL A 228 4.44 8.85 -4.28
N ALA A 229 3.77 8.40 -5.34
CA ALA A 229 2.56 9.03 -5.85
C ALA A 229 1.32 8.20 -5.52
N LEU A 230 0.16 8.83 -5.67
CA LEU A 230 -1.15 8.23 -5.48
C LEU A 230 -1.89 8.22 -6.81
N PHE A 231 -2.41 7.08 -7.24
CA PHE A 231 -3.19 6.96 -8.47
C PHE A 231 -4.58 6.39 -8.22
N TRP A 232 -5.51 6.73 -9.11
CA TRP A 232 -6.89 6.25 -9.08
C TRP A 232 -7.56 6.43 -10.43
N TYR A 233 -8.63 5.67 -10.66
CA TYR A 233 -9.50 5.85 -11.83
C TYR A 233 -10.75 6.65 -11.44
N GLY A 234 -10.79 7.92 -11.84
CA GLY A 234 -11.92 8.83 -11.60
C GLY A 234 -12.91 8.90 -12.77
N ASN A 235 -13.90 9.78 -12.66
CA ASN A 235 -14.87 10.05 -13.73
C ASN A 235 -14.24 10.73 -14.98
N GLN A 236 -13.04 11.29 -14.86
CA GLN A 236 -12.23 11.84 -15.96
C GLN A 236 -11.13 10.87 -16.44
N GLY A 237 -11.19 9.59 -16.04
CA GLY A 237 -10.17 8.58 -16.33
C GLY A 237 -9.09 8.51 -15.25
N TRP A 238 -7.94 7.93 -15.61
CA TRP A 238 -6.79 7.83 -14.71
C TRP A 238 -6.33 9.20 -14.25
N ALA A 239 -5.99 9.29 -12.97
CA ALA A 239 -5.46 10.47 -12.31
C ALA A 239 -4.34 10.08 -11.36
N MET A 240 -3.46 11.04 -11.09
CA MET A 240 -2.34 10.86 -10.20
C MET A 240 -1.97 12.16 -9.49
N LYS A 241 -1.66 12.05 -8.18
CA LYS A 241 -1.17 13.15 -7.35
C LYS A 241 0.04 12.74 -6.54
N ARG A 242 0.91 13.68 -6.18
CA ARG A 242 2.02 13.41 -5.26
C ARG A 242 1.43 13.05 -3.88
N ALA A 243 1.95 12.01 -3.23
CA ALA A 243 1.63 11.78 -1.81
C ALA A 243 2.22 12.93 -0.97
N GLN A 244 1.65 13.17 0.20
CA GLN A 244 2.18 14.19 1.10
C GLN A 244 3.46 13.67 1.75
N ASP A 245 4.55 14.40 1.55
CA ASP A 245 5.88 14.05 2.07
C ASP A 245 6.08 14.60 3.50
N VAL A 246 6.52 13.74 4.41
CA VAL A 246 7.03 14.08 5.73
C VAL A 246 8.49 13.64 5.82
N VAL A 247 9.39 14.61 5.71
CA VAL A 247 10.83 14.41 5.82
C VAL A 247 11.30 14.63 7.26
N GLY A 248 12.06 13.68 7.79
CA GLY A 248 12.77 13.85 9.04
C GLY A 248 13.61 12.65 9.44
N LEU A 249 14.36 12.79 10.53
CA LEU A 249 15.11 11.69 11.10
C LEU A 249 14.17 10.56 11.52
N PHE A 250 14.46 9.33 11.10
CA PHE A 250 13.73 8.17 11.58
C PHE A 250 14.16 7.83 13.02
N ILE A 251 13.24 7.99 13.97
CA ILE A 251 13.53 7.78 15.40
C ILE A 251 13.23 6.34 15.80
N ASP A 252 12.00 5.91 15.56
CA ASP A 252 11.53 4.55 15.86
C ASP A 252 10.23 4.29 15.09
N GLY A 253 9.79 3.04 15.08
CA GLY A 253 8.50 2.64 14.56
C GLY A 253 8.22 1.17 14.85
N ALA A 254 6.98 0.78 14.61
CA ALA A 254 6.57 -0.62 14.65
C ALA A 254 5.50 -0.86 13.61
N ASP A 255 5.65 -1.99 12.90
CA ASP A 255 4.65 -2.47 11.96
C ASP A 255 3.26 -2.54 12.62
N HIS A 256 2.25 -2.15 11.85
CA HIS A 256 0.85 -2.09 12.29
C HIS A 256 0.58 -1.26 13.55
N THR A 257 1.48 -0.32 13.88
CA THR A 257 1.37 0.52 15.08
C THR A 257 1.56 2.00 14.74
N SER A 258 2.81 2.44 14.54
CA SER A 258 3.14 3.85 14.30
C SER A 258 4.59 4.06 13.87
N TYR A 259 4.88 5.27 13.37
CA TYR A 259 6.18 5.71 12.88
C TYR A 259 6.55 7.07 13.47
N ASP A 260 7.74 7.21 14.07
CA ASP A 260 8.26 8.46 14.62
C ASP A 260 9.27 9.10 13.67
N ILE A 261 8.87 10.23 13.07
CA ILE A 261 9.65 11.00 12.11
C ILE A 261 9.92 12.37 12.69
N GLY A 262 11.17 12.63 13.06
CA GLY A 262 11.60 13.92 13.63
C GLY A 262 10.96 14.27 14.98
N GLY A 263 10.55 13.27 15.78
CA GLY A 263 9.90 13.44 17.08
C GLY A 263 8.37 13.57 16.99
N VAL A 264 7.81 13.26 15.83
CA VAL A 264 6.39 13.29 15.56
C VAL A 264 5.93 11.88 15.20
N VAL A 265 4.97 11.37 15.99
CA VAL A 265 4.38 10.04 15.78
C VAL A 265 3.24 10.11 14.77
N TYR A 266 3.23 9.18 13.83
CA TYR A 266 2.21 8.95 12.83
C TYR A 266 1.65 7.56 13.02
N GLU A 267 0.35 7.43 13.25
CA GLU A 267 -0.32 6.14 13.36
C GLU A 267 -0.30 5.40 12.02
N ASP A 268 -0.21 4.07 12.05
CA ASP A 268 -0.28 3.27 10.85
C ASP A 268 -1.73 3.11 10.35
N ALA A 269 -1.88 3.07 9.03
CA ALA A 269 -3.13 2.76 8.37
C ALA A 269 -3.04 1.33 7.81
N MET A 270 -3.39 0.37 8.67
CA MET A 270 -3.27 -1.06 8.33
C MET A 270 -3.90 -1.36 6.97
N ARG A 271 -3.16 -2.09 6.13
CA ARG A 271 -3.54 -2.56 4.78
C ARG A 271 -3.52 -1.52 3.66
N PHE A 272 -3.30 -0.23 3.93
CA PHE A 272 -3.39 0.79 2.89
C PHE A 272 -2.36 0.60 1.75
N SER A 273 -1.10 0.34 2.10
CA SER A 273 -0.01 0.14 1.13
C SER A 273 0.22 -1.32 0.75
N ARG A 274 -0.57 -2.24 1.30
CA ARG A 274 -0.34 -3.67 1.18
C ARG A 274 -0.50 -4.08 -0.29
N ASP A 275 0.52 -4.72 -0.83
CA ASP A 275 0.58 -5.25 -2.21
C ASP A 275 0.63 -4.20 -3.35
N ASN A 276 0.65 -2.92 -2.99
CA ASN A 276 0.89 -1.81 -3.90
C ASN A 276 2.39 -1.55 -4.03
N LEU A 277 3.03 -0.97 -3.02
CA LEU A 277 4.46 -0.70 -3.10
C LEU A 277 5.31 -1.97 -3.06
N ALA A 278 6.54 -1.85 -3.59
CA ALA A 278 7.59 -2.82 -3.33
C ALA A 278 7.70 -3.01 -1.81
N ILE A 279 7.84 -4.26 -1.36
CA ILE A 279 7.77 -4.59 0.08
C ILE A 279 8.76 -3.76 0.90
N SER A 280 9.94 -3.48 0.33
CA SER A 280 10.99 -2.65 0.93
C SER A 280 10.57 -1.22 1.27
N ASN A 281 9.50 -0.71 0.68
CA ASN A 281 9.01 0.66 0.86
C ASN A 281 7.63 0.71 1.54
N ARG A 282 7.11 -0.44 1.97
CA ARG A 282 5.97 -0.47 2.89
C ARG A 282 6.44 0.00 4.26
N PRO A 283 5.66 0.81 4.99
CA PRO A 283 6.14 1.45 6.21
C PRO A 283 6.64 0.47 7.29
N GLY A 284 5.97 -0.68 7.48
CA GLY A 284 6.38 -1.73 8.42
C GLY A 284 7.71 -2.38 8.05
N GLU A 285 7.79 -2.97 6.86
CA GLU A 285 8.98 -3.67 6.39
C GLU A 285 10.20 -2.73 6.18
N PHE A 286 9.97 -1.49 5.75
CA PHE A 286 11.02 -0.46 5.73
C PHE A 286 11.54 -0.21 7.15
N THR A 287 10.63 -0.03 8.12
CA THR A 287 10.97 0.20 9.54
C THR A 287 11.82 -0.93 10.11
N ASP A 288 11.45 -2.18 9.87
CA ASP A 288 12.16 -3.34 10.41
C ASP A 288 13.58 -3.44 9.86
N ALA A 289 13.77 -3.22 8.56
CA ALA A 289 15.09 -3.16 7.96
C ALA A 289 15.95 -2.02 8.54
N GLN A 290 15.39 -0.81 8.70
CA GLN A 290 16.14 0.31 9.29
C GLN A 290 16.56 0.01 10.73
N LYS A 291 15.68 -0.61 11.53
CA LYS A 291 15.97 -0.99 12.92
C LYS A 291 17.05 -2.06 13.00
N PHE A 292 16.98 -3.07 12.15
CA PHE A 292 17.97 -4.15 12.08
C PHE A 292 19.38 -3.60 11.80
N PHE A 293 19.51 -2.69 10.84
CA PHE A 293 20.79 -2.04 10.50
C PHE A 293 21.16 -0.87 11.41
N LYS A 294 20.38 -0.59 12.46
CA LYS A 294 20.60 0.52 13.41
C LYS A 294 20.70 1.88 12.72
N LEU A 295 19.90 2.07 11.68
CA LEU A 295 19.79 3.30 10.89
C LEU A 295 18.82 4.31 11.53
N THR A 296 18.51 4.12 12.80
CA THR A 296 17.63 4.96 13.63
C THR A 296 18.44 5.89 14.57
N ASN A 297 17.74 6.78 15.26
CA ASN A 297 18.27 7.89 16.08
C ASN A 297 19.18 7.50 17.27
N ASP A 298 19.47 6.22 17.54
CA ASP A 298 20.36 5.78 18.64
C ASP A 298 21.85 5.63 18.23
N SER A 299 22.23 6.00 17.01
CA SER A 299 23.64 6.03 16.63
C SER A 299 23.97 7.19 15.69
N ALA A 300 25.26 7.48 15.50
CA ALA A 300 25.82 8.55 14.66
C ALA A 300 25.53 8.37 13.14
N ALA A 301 24.41 7.73 12.80
CA ALA A 301 23.99 7.26 11.49
C ALA A 301 22.53 7.59 11.15
N GLY A 302 21.74 8.22 12.04
CA GLY A 302 20.36 8.59 11.72
C GLY A 302 20.33 9.50 10.49
N LEU A 303 19.76 8.99 9.39
CA LEU A 303 19.52 9.76 8.18
C LEU A 303 18.04 10.10 8.09
N ASN A 304 17.74 11.11 7.29
CA ASN A 304 16.36 11.42 7.00
C ASN A 304 15.72 10.29 6.20
N VAL A 305 14.42 10.13 6.42
CA VAL A 305 13.52 9.34 5.61
C VAL A 305 12.33 10.22 5.23
N SER A 306 11.64 9.85 4.17
CA SER A 306 10.33 10.39 3.81
C SER A 306 9.26 9.39 4.21
N LEU A 307 8.36 9.80 5.09
CA LEU A 307 7.08 9.11 5.29
C LEU A 307 6.05 9.77 4.37
N TRP A 308 5.47 8.97 3.48
CA TRP A 308 4.49 9.42 2.51
C TRP A 308 3.09 9.18 3.07
N LEU A 309 2.25 10.21 3.06
CA LEU A 309 0.89 10.19 3.60
C LEU A 309 -0.14 10.46 2.49
N VAL A 310 -1.34 9.90 2.66
CA VAL A 310 -2.49 10.28 1.85
C VAL A 310 -2.91 11.73 2.18
N PRO A 311 -2.97 12.66 1.21
CA PRO A 311 -3.49 14.00 1.44
C PRO A 311 -4.99 13.95 1.78
N VAL A 312 -5.40 14.69 2.80
CA VAL A 312 -6.79 14.81 3.27
C VAL A 312 -7.26 16.26 3.19
N THR A 313 -8.58 16.45 3.11
CA THR A 313 -9.22 17.77 2.97
C THR A 313 -8.97 18.64 4.20
N ASN A 314 -9.12 18.08 5.41
CA ASN A 314 -8.79 18.79 6.63
C ASN A 314 -7.29 18.67 6.96
N THR A 315 -6.51 19.70 6.63
CA THR A 315 -5.05 19.71 6.83
C THR A 315 -4.59 19.70 8.29
N THR A 316 -5.51 19.78 9.27
CA THR A 316 -5.15 19.52 10.67
C THR A 316 -5.09 18.03 11.00
N ASN A 317 -5.74 17.20 10.17
CA ASN A 317 -5.67 15.75 10.23
C ASN A 317 -4.55 15.25 9.30
N ARG A 318 -4.29 13.95 9.36
CA ARG A 318 -3.32 13.26 8.52
C ARG A 318 -3.98 12.02 7.95
N GLY A 319 -3.82 11.79 6.65
CA GLY A 319 -4.20 10.52 6.06
C GLY A 319 -3.22 9.40 6.45
N GLY A 320 -3.55 8.19 6.02
CA GLY A 320 -2.73 7.02 6.29
C GLY A 320 -1.34 7.10 5.66
N PRO A 321 -0.31 6.54 6.32
CA PRO A 321 0.94 6.19 5.68
C PRO A 321 0.74 5.31 4.45
N VAL A 322 1.27 5.74 3.30
CA VAL A 322 1.27 4.97 2.05
C VAL A 322 2.61 4.31 1.75
N GLY A 323 3.70 4.86 2.27
CA GLY A 323 5.03 4.32 2.01
C GLY A 323 6.11 5.05 2.78
N MET A 324 7.28 4.45 2.80
CA MET A 324 8.50 5.06 3.32
C MET A 324 9.63 4.91 2.31
N THR A 325 10.43 5.96 2.18
CA THR A 325 11.63 5.98 1.34
C THR A 325 12.78 6.64 2.08
N SER A 326 13.99 6.39 1.65
CA SER A 326 15.21 6.91 2.27
C SER A 326 15.52 8.41 2.04
N ASP A 327 14.60 9.23 1.52
CA ASP A 327 14.80 10.69 1.29
C ASP A 327 16.10 11.02 0.52
N GLY A 328 16.41 10.21 -0.50
CA GLY A 328 17.67 10.32 -1.26
C GLY A 328 18.91 9.70 -0.59
N ASN A 329 18.80 9.19 0.64
CA ASN A 329 19.89 8.54 1.39
C ASN A 329 20.02 7.04 1.11
N SER A 330 19.28 6.49 0.14
CA SER A 330 19.26 5.06 -0.21
C SER A 330 20.66 4.44 -0.39
N ARG A 331 21.59 5.16 -1.01
CA ARG A 331 22.98 4.69 -1.20
C ARG A 331 23.73 4.57 0.14
N ASP A 332 23.52 5.50 1.05
CA ASP A 332 24.18 5.49 2.36
C ASP A 332 23.60 4.40 3.26
N PHE A 333 22.28 4.19 3.21
CA PHE A 333 21.62 3.05 3.84
C PHE A 333 22.17 1.72 3.31
N LEU A 334 22.19 1.55 1.99
CA LEU A 334 22.67 0.31 1.39
C LEU A 334 24.17 0.07 1.67
N THR A 335 24.99 1.13 1.68
CA THR A 335 26.41 1.02 2.02
C THR A 335 26.61 0.52 3.46
N LYS A 336 25.82 1.02 4.41
CA LYS A 336 25.87 0.55 5.80
C LYS A 336 25.38 -0.89 5.93
N ALA A 337 24.28 -1.24 5.26
CA ALA A 337 23.76 -2.60 5.23
C ALA A 337 24.78 -3.60 4.65
N VAL A 338 25.42 -3.26 3.52
CA VAL A 338 26.50 -4.05 2.92
C VAL A 338 27.68 -4.19 3.88
N SER A 339 28.09 -3.13 4.57
CA SER A 339 29.19 -3.20 5.53
C SER A 339 28.89 -4.12 6.70
N GLN A 340 27.66 -4.11 7.23
CA GLN A 340 27.24 -5.02 8.30
C GLN A 340 27.18 -6.46 7.79
N ALA A 341 26.57 -6.69 6.62
CA ALA A 341 26.49 -8.00 6.00
C ALA A 341 27.87 -8.62 5.72
N GLN A 342 28.81 -7.82 5.20
CA GLN A 342 30.19 -8.27 4.96
C GLN A 342 30.91 -8.61 6.27
N ALA A 343 30.71 -7.82 7.32
CA ALA A 343 31.30 -8.11 8.62
C ALA A 343 30.81 -9.44 9.20
N GLN A 344 29.55 -9.83 8.97
CA GLN A 344 29.06 -11.15 9.36
C GLN A 344 29.75 -12.27 8.58
N LEU A 345 29.87 -12.14 7.24
CA LEU A 345 30.59 -13.14 6.43
C LEU A 345 32.05 -13.32 6.85
N ASP A 346 32.73 -12.24 7.22
CA ASP A 346 34.15 -12.27 7.56
C ASP A 346 34.43 -12.97 8.91
N ASN A 347 33.44 -13.11 9.78
CA ASN A 347 33.60 -13.67 11.13
C ASN A 347 33.25 -15.16 11.25
N VAL A 348 32.58 -15.75 10.25
CA VAL A 348 32.15 -17.16 10.30
C VAL A 348 33.08 -18.10 9.55
N THR A 349 33.11 -19.37 9.99
CA THR A 349 33.73 -20.45 9.22
C THR A 349 32.70 -21.19 8.38
N VAL A 350 33.03 -21.55 7.14
CA VAL A 350 32.18 -22.45 6.35
C VAL A 350 32.51 -23.89 6.71
N SER A 351 31.52 -24.65 7.19
CA SER A 351 31.65 -26.08 7.51
C SER A 351 30.39 -26.86 7.09
N THR A 352 30.50 -28.18 6.99
CA THR A 352 29.33 -29.05 6.70
C THR A 352 28.49 -29.30 7.95
N ASP A 353 29.14 -29.51 9.10
CA ASP A 353 28.50 -29.92 10.36
C ASP A 353 29.16 -29.33 11.62
N GLY A 354 30.18 -28.47 11.46
CA GLY A 354 30.89 -27.83 12.56
C GLY A 354 31.83 -28.76 13.33
N ALA A 355 32.04 -30.01 12.90
CA ALA A 355 32.94 -30.94 13.57
C ALA A 355 34.44 -30.59 13.39
N ASP A 356 34.75 -29.76 12.39
CA ASP A 356 36.07 -29.22 12.10
C ASP A 356 36.29 -27.79 12.61
N VAL A 357 35.29 -27.22 13.31
CA VAL A 357 35.32 -25.86 13.83
C VAL A 357 35.42 -25.89 15.36
N PRO A 358 36.32 -25.11 15.98
CA PRO A 358 36.42 -25.01 17.44
C PRO A 358 35.09 -24.56 18.09
N SER A 359 34.80 -25.07 19.28
CA SER A 359 33.58 -24.70 20.05
C SER A 359 33.49 -23.23 20.50
N THR A 360 34.53 -22.43 20.26
CA THR A 360 34.56 -20.98 20.51
C THR A 360 34.40 -20.15 19.22
N GLN A 361 34.16 -20.79 18.08
CA GLN A 361 34.05 -20.14 16.78
C GLN A 361 32.71 -20.50 16.12
N GLU A 362 32.11 -19.51 15.47
CA GLU A 362 30.86 -19.66 14.74
C GLU A 362 31.11 -20.24 13.34
N TRP A 363 30.16 -21.02 12.86
CA TRP A 363 30.16 -21.59 11.52
C TRP A 363 28.78 -21.58 10.90
N VAL A 364 28.76 -21.64 9.56
CA VAL A 364 27.58 -21.78 8.73
C VAL A 364 27.82 -22.80 7.63
N ASN A 365 26.75 -23.38 7.09
CA ASN A 365 26.88 -24.23 5.92
C ASN A 365 27.12 -23.41 4.64
N GLN A 366 27.61 -24.09 3.60
CA GLN A 366 27.92 -23.46 2.31
C GLN A 366 26.71 -22.78 1.67
N ALA A 367 25.50 -23.32 1.82
CA ALA A 367 24.31 -22.76 1.19
C ALA A 367 23.95 -21.38 1.78
N ASN A 368 23.99 -21.25 3.11
CA ASN A 368 23.71 -20.00 3.81
C ASN A 368 24.81 -18.95 3.55
N TYR A 369 26.08 -19.37 3.52
CA TYR A 369 27.19 -18.51 3.09
C TYR A 369 26.98 -17.96 1.68
N THR A 370 26.70 -18.84 0.71
CA THR A 370 26.47 -18.44 -0.68
C THR A 370 25.28 -17.49 -0.81
N GLN A 371 24.19 -17.73 -0.08
CA GLN A 371 23.00 -16.87 -0.12
C GLN A 371 23.32 -15.43 0.30
N LEU A 372 23.99 -15.23 1.44
CA LEU A 372 24.37 -13.89 1.91
C LEU A 372 25.44 -13.26 0.99
N HIS A 373 26.44 -14.03 0.57
CA HIS A 373 27.47 -13.57 -0.36
C HIS A 373 26.87 -13.06 -1.67
N ASP A 374 25.93 -13.80 -2.26
CA ASP A 374 25.30 -13.41 -3.51
C ASP A 374 24.42 -12.16 -3.34
N ALA A 375 23.74 -12.01 -2.20
CA ALA A 375 22.97 -10.80 -1.89
C ALA A 375 23.89 -9.58 -1.74
N ILE A 376 25.04 -9.70 -1.07
CA ILE A 376 26.06 -8.65 -0.99
C ILE A 376 26.60 -8.29 -2.38
N ALA A 377 26.81 -9.28 -3.25
CA ALA A 377 27.25 -9.04 -4.62
C ALA A 377 26.21 -8.23 -5.42
N ARG A 378 24.91 -8.54 -5.28
CA ARG A 378 23.81 -7.79 -5.92
C ARG A 378 23.68 -6.37 -5.38
N ALA A 379 23.78 -6.20 -4.07
CA ALA A 379 23.80 -4.89 -3.42
C ALA A 379 24.97 -4.01 -3.90
N ASN A 380 26.19 -4.58 -3.97
CA ASN A 380 27.36 -3.88 -4.49
C ASN A 380 27.22 -3.54 -5.98
N LEU A 381 26.60 -4.41 -6.78
CA LEU A 381 26.29 -4.11 -8.17
C LEU A 381 25.35 -2.89 -8.26
N ALA A 382 24.26 -2.88 -7.49
CA ALA A 382 23.34 -1.75 -7.44
C ALA A 382 24.04 -0.44 -6.98
N LEU A 383 24.94 -0.51 -5.99
CA LEU A 383 25.77 0.64 -5.57
C LEU A 383 26.78 1.11 -6.62
N SER A 384 27.24 0.22 -7.51
CA SER A 384 28.20 0.58 -8.56
C SER A 384 27.55 1.29 -9.75
N LEU A 385 26.25 1.04 -9.99
CA LEU A 385 25.51 1.64 -11.07
C LEU A 385 25.13 3.09 -10.72
N ALA A 386 25.51 4.02 -11.60
CA ALA A 386 25.29 5.46 -11.38
C ALA A 386 23.81 5.84 -11.41
N ASN A 387 22.99 5.07 -12.13
CA ASN A 387 21.58 5.31 -12.37
C ASN A 387 20.64 4.35 -11.61
N SER A 388 21.14 3.68 -10.56
CA SER A 388 20.26 2.90 -9.68
C SER A 388 19.22 3.82 -9.05
N SER A 389 17.96 3.41 -9.14
CA SER A 389 16.85 4.11 -8.50
C SER A 389 16.93 4.00 -6.98
N SER A 390 16.35 4.97 -6.26
CA SER A 390 16.24 4.89 -4.80
C SER A 390 15.47 3.64 -4.37
N PHE A 391 14.40 3.28 -5.09
CA PHE A 391 13.61 2.08 -4.82
C PHE A 391 14.40 0.79 -4.97
N LEU A 392 15.26 0.66 -5.99
CA LEU A 392 16.13 -0.51 -6.12
C LEU A 392 17.12 -0.61 -4.97
N LEU A 393 17.68 0.53 -4.55
CA LEU A 393 18.65 0.58 -3.47
C LEU A 393 18.00 0.27 -2.11
N ASP A 394 16.82 0.82 -1.82
CA ASP A 394 16.01 0.48 -0.65
C ASP A 394 15.63 -1.01 -0.68
N TYR A 395 15.28 -1.55 -1.85
CA TYR A 395 14.99 -2.97 -2.03
C TYR A 395 16.19 -3.86 -1.71
N GLN A 396 17.38 -3.52 -2.17
CA GLN A 396 18.59 -4.27 -1.84
C GLN A 396 18.93 -4.20 -0.35
N THR A 397 18.65 -3.07 0.33
CA THR A 397 18.77 -2.98 1.80
C THR A 397 17.81 -3.96 2.46
N TYR A 398 16.56 -4.03 2.02
CA TYR A 398 15.57 -4.96 2.55
C TYR A 398 15.94 -6.44 2.30
N VAL A 399 16.43 -6.78 1.09
CA VAL A 399 16.91 -8.13 0.80
C VAL A 399 18.08 -8.51 1.72
N LEU A 400 19.03 -7.59 1.96
CA LEU A 400 20.11 -7.85 2.93
C LEU A 400 19.57 -8.10 4.33
N TYR A 401 18.57 -7.30 4.77
CA TYR A 401 17.88 -7.53 6.04
C TYR A 401 17.29 -8.95 6.10
N LEU A 402 16.53 -9.37 5.10
CA LEU A 402 15.94 -10.72 5.08
C LEU A 402 16.99 -11.83 5.03
N THR A 403 18.08 -11.65 4.28
CA THR A 403 19.14 -12.66 4.22
C THR A 403 19.91 -12.79 5.53
N LEU A 404 19.98 -11.74 6.35
CA LEU A 404 20.63 -11.76 7.67
C LEU A 404 19.67 -12.23 8.76
N ASN A 405 18.49 -11.61 8.85
CA ASN A 405 17.50 -11.81 9.90
C ASN A 405 16.57 -13.01 9.66
N GLY A 406 16.30 -13.35 8.40
CA GLY A 406 15.31 -14.36 8.02
C GLY A 406 13.93 -13.78 7.76
N ALA A 407 13.14 -14.50 6.97
CA ALA A 407 11.81 -14.09 6.53
C ALA A 407 10.68 -14.54 7.46
N SER A 408 10.90 -15.52 8.35
CA SER A 408 9.87 -15.97 9.31
C SER A 408 9.62 -14.97 10.43
N ASP A 409 10.61 -14.09 10.69
CA ASP A 409 10.52 -13.07 11.72
C ASP A 409 9.91 -11.76 11.18
N ASP A 410 9.71 -11.67 9.86
CA ASP A 410 8.98 -10.61 9.15
C ASP A 410 7.72 -11.23 8.53
N ILE A 411 6.58 -11.02 9.19
CA ILE A 411 5.29 -11.58 8.76
C ILE A 411 4.93 -11.12 7.34
N GLY A 412 5.26 -9.87 6.97
CA GLY A 412 5.05 -9.33 5.63
C GLY A 412 5.85 -10.10 4.58
N ALA A 413 7.12 -10.39 4.87
CA ALA A 413 7.99 -11.20 4.03
C ALA A 413 7.48 -12.63 3.84
N GLU A 414 7.04 -13.28 4.93
CA GLU A 414 6.48 -14.63 4.88
C GLU A 414 5.22 -14.67 4.01
N PHE A 415 4.30 -13.72 4.18
CA PHE A 415 3.10 -13.61 3.34
C PHE A 415 3.42 -13.34 1.87
N ALA A 416 4.44 -12.52 1.61
CA ALA A 416 4.95 -12.30 0.25
C ALA A 416 5.60 -13.57 -0.32
N GLY A 417 5.95 -14.57 0.49
CA GLY A 417 6.49 -15.85 0.06
C GLY A 417 8.02 -15.90 0.01
N PHE A 418 8.69 -15.00 0.73
CA PHE A 418 10.13 -15.12 0.97
C PHE A 418 10.42 -16.32 1.86
N THR A 419 11.56 -16.99 1.62
CA THR A 419 11.93 -18.23 2.33
C THR A 419 13.35 -18.16 2.89
N PHE A 420 13.82 -16.97 3.25
CA PHE A 420 15.13 -16.79 3.85
C PHE A 420 15.16 -17.34 5.28
N THR A 421 16.13 -18.20 5.60
CA THR A 421 16.34 -18.66 6.98
C THR A 421 16.90 -17.55 7.87
N GLY A 422 17.68 -16.65 7.30
CA GLY A 422 18.48 -15.69 8.04
C GLY A 422 19.85 -16.27 8.35
N PHE A 423 20.89 -15.54 7.97
CA PHE A 423 22.28 -15.91 8.22
C PHE A 423 22.58 -15.96 9.72
N GLU A 424 22.13 -14.96 10.48
CA GLU A 424 22.35 -14.89 11.94
C GLU A 424 21.60 -16.01 12.67
N ASN A 425 20.46 -16.46 12.13
CA ASN A 425 19.71 -17.61 12.64
C ASN A 425 20.36 -18.97 12.28
N ALA A 426 21.21 -18.99 11.25
CA ALA A 426 21.87 -20.19 10.77
C ALA A 426 23.24 -20.44 11.41
N GLU A 427 23.82 -19.43 12.06
CA GLU A 427 25.10 -19.51 12.75
C GLU A 427 25.04 -20.47 13.93
N GLN A 428 26.08 -21.29 14.06
CA GLN A 428 26.22 -22.26 15.13
C GLN A 428 27.64 -22.24 15.67
N LEU A 429 27.83 -22.57 16.94
CA LEU A 429 29.17 -22.82 17.48
C LEU A 429 29.69 -24.18 17.01
N GLY A 430 31.01 -24.27 16.79
CA GLY A 430 31.68 -25.51 16.44
C GLY A 430 31.60 -26.58 17.54
N SER A 431 32.04 -27.80 17.21
CA SER A 431 32.01 -28.94 18.14
C SER A 431 33.35 -29.68 18.28
N ALA A 432 34.40 -29.18 17.64
CA ALA A 432 35.75 -29.76 17.67
C ALA A 432 36.42 -29.71 19.05
#